data_AF-A0A4Y2TXT6-F1
#
_entry.id   AF-A0A4Y2TXT6-F1
#
_cell.length_a   1.000
_cell.length_b   1.000
_cell.length_c   1.000
_cell.angle_alpha   90.00
_cell.angle_beta   90.00
_cell.angle_gamma   90.00
#
_symmetry.space_group_name_H-M   'P 1'
#
loop_
_entity.id
_entity.type
_entity.pdbx_description
1 polymer ?
#
loop_
_entity_poly.entity_id
_entity_poly.type
_entity_poly.pdbx_seq_one_letter_code
_entity_poly.pdbx_strand_id
1 'polypeptide(L)'
;RFYSSNIKSNICLLKLDMTNISDSIASPIVNDTSPVLSIAPDLSSSLSIHNKILVKYPLVPYSIVAFYVLFVQWIGPAIMKKRKPYSLQKVLIVYNLLQAFANLYIAYSAIDGVIRYWDSRCVIRKNPKIHEMLEIALKPGYHLYIIKFIDLLDTVFFVLRKKQKQVSFLHVFHHAGMCLIYYWGLNNLHKNPGIATFFVF
;
A
#
# COMPACT_ATOMS: atom_id res chain seq x y z
N ARG A 1 43.89 15.25 10.09
CA ARG A 1 43.51 16.68 10.11
C ARG A 1 42.54 16.90 8.97
N PHE A 2 41.24 17.03 9.23
CA PHE A 2 40.27 17.87 8.50
C PHE A 2 38.88 17.65 9.09
N TYR A 3 38.52 18.52 10.02
CA TYR A 3 37.14 18.88 10.32
C TYR A 3 36.62 19.65 9.09
N SER A 4 35.47 19.28 8.56
CA SER A 4 34.66 20.20 7.76
C SER A 4 33.20 20.00 8.13
N SER A 5 32.74 20.88 9.01
CA SER A 5 31.33 21.14 9.28
C SER A 5 30.69 21.75 8.04
N ASN A 6 29.69 21.07 7.47
CA ASN A 6 28.75 21.72 6.56
C ASN A 6 27.32 21.33 6.95
N ILE A 7 26.63 22.28 7.56
CA ILE A 7 25.20 22.27 7.84
C ILE A 7 24.49 22.39 6.49
N LYS A 8 23.71 21.38 6.07
CA LYS A 8 22.64 21.53 5.07
C LYS A 8 21.67 20.33 5.05
N SER A 9 20.42 20.64 5.44
CA SER A 9 19.15 19.98 5.12
C SER A 9 18.81 18.61 5.74
N ASN A 10 17.91 18.64 6.73
CA ASN A 10 17.22 17.50 7.33
C ASN A 10 16.11 16.93 6.42
N ILE A 11 16.48 16.35 5.29
CA ILE A 11 15.55 15.51 4.50
C ILE A 11 16.29 14.21 4.19
N CYS A 12 15.86 13.11 4.81
CA CYS A 12 16.40 11.75 4.62
C CYS A 12 16.03 11.30 3.19
N LEU A 13 16.76 11.80 2.17
CA LEU A 13 16.69 11.31 0.80
C LEU A 13 17.45 9.98 0.74
N LEU A 14 16.73 8.88 0.50
CA LEU A 14 17.35 7.60 0.16
C LEU A 14 18.14 7.76 -1.14
N LYS A 15 19.45 7.97 -1.00
CA LYS A 15 20.37 7.83 -2.12
C LYS A 15 20.76 6.35 -2.19
N LEU A 16 19.94 5.55 -2.88
CA LEU A 16 20.40 4.28 -3.42
C LEU A 16 21.40 4.63 -4.52
N ASP A 17 22.69 4.44 -4.25
CA ASP A 17 23.73 4.64 -5.24
C ASP A 17 23.63 3.51 -6.28
N MET A 18 22.82 3.75 -7.33
CA MET A 18 22.57 2.85 -8.46
C MET A 18 23.52 3.13 -9.63
N THR A 19 24.71 3.67 -9.39
CA THR A 19 25.70 3.95 -10.44
C THR A 19 26.26 2.70 -11.12
N ASN A 20 26.00 1.50 -10.58
CA ASN A 20 26.53 0.24 -11.14
C ASN A 20 25.51 -0.61 -11.93
N ILE A 21 24.26 -0.17 -12.13
CA ILE A 21 23.25 -0.97 -12.86
C ILE A 21 23.15 -0.58 -14.34
N SER A 22 23.55 0.65 -14.71
CA SER A 22 23.45 1.13 -16.10
C SER A 22 24.39 0.44 -17.09
N ASP A 23 25.48 -0.19 -16.64
CA ASP A 23 26.50 -0.75 -17.54
C ASP A 23 26.21 -2.20 -17.99
N SER A 24 25.11 -2.81 -17.54
CA SER A 24 24.80 -4.22 -17.86
C SER A 24 23.70 -4.42 -18.93
N ILE A 25 23.15 -3.34 -19.50
CA ILE A 25 22.00 -3.42 -20.43
C ILE A 25 22.42 -3.40 -21.92
N ALA A 26 23.71 -3.32 -22.25
CA ALA A 26 24.17 -3.29 -23.63
C ALA A 26 24.92 -4.57 -24.06
N SER A 27 24.19 -5.62 -24.48
CA SER A 27 24.46 -6.44 -25.68
C SER A 27 23.76 -7.82 -25.65
N PRO A 28 23.28 -8.35 -26.79
CA PRO A 28 22.55 -9.63 -26.85
C PRO A 28 23.43 -10.75 -27.39
N ILE A 29 23.97 -11.64 -26.55
CA ILE A 29 24.47 -12.96 -27.02
C ILE A 29 24.18 -14.03 -25.96
N VAL A 30 23.40 -15.02 -26.38
CA VAL A 30 23.12 -16.30 -25.72
C VAL A 30 24.43 -17.08 -25.53
N ASN A 31 24.68 -17.61 -24.32
CA ASN A 31 25.41 -18.88 -24.17
C ASN A 31 25.15 -19.53 -22.80
N ASP A 32 24.83 -20.83 -22.86
CA ASP A 32 24.60 -21.74 -21.74
C ASP A 32 25.83 -21.87 -20.81
N THR A 33 25.62 -21.66 -19.51
CA THR A 33 26.04 -22.53 -18.39
C THR A 33 25.72 -21.82 -17.07
N SER A 34 24.89 -22.44 -16.23
CA SER A 34 24.44 -21.90 -14.94
C SER A 34 25.60 -21.62 -13.96
N PRO A 35 25.43 -20.62 -13.06
CA PRO A 35 24.80 -20.93 -11.78
C PRO A 35 23.55 -20.08 -11.55
N VAL A 36 22.39 -20.75 -11.58
CA VAL A 36 21.10 -20.21 -11.18
C VAL A 36 21.08 -20.13 -9.66
N LEU A 37 21.56 -19.05 -9.03
CA LEU A 37 21.29 -18.80 -7.61
C LEU A 37 21.55 -17.35 -7.18
N SER A 38 20.47 -16.55 -7.05
CA SER A 38 20.19 -15.52 -6.01
C SER A 38 19.46 -14.24 -6.45
N ILE A 39 19.16 -14.05 -7.75
CA ILE A 39 18.36 -12.90 -8.27
C ILE A 39 16.87 -13.29 -8.53
N ALA A 40 16.48 -14.52 -8.21
CA ALA A 40 15.13 -15.02 -8.45
C ALA A 40 14.03 -14.63 -7.43
N PRO A 41 14.30 -14.47 -6.11
CA PRO A 41 13.22 -14.31 -5.13
C PRO A 41 12.58 -12.91 -5.05
N ASP A 42 13.36 -11.85 -5.24
CA ASP A 42 12.95 -10.44 -5.21
C ASP A 42 12.04 -10.11 -6.38
N LEU A 43 12.46 -10.54 -7.57
CA LEU A 43 11.65 -10.42 -8.77
C LEU A 43 10.40 -11.29 -8.66
N SER A 44 10.49 -12.52 -8.12
CA SER A 44 9.33 -13.42 -8.00
C SER A 44 8.24 -12.89 -7.07
N SER A 45 8.60 -12.37 -5.89
CA SER A 45 7.65 -11.80 -4.92
C SER A 45 7.04 -10.48 -5.41
N SER A 46 7.86 -9.60 -5.99
CA SER A 46 7.40 -8.39 -6.66
C SER A 46 6.46 -8.72 -7.84
N LEU A 47 6.86 -9.63 -8.72
CA LEU A 47 6.09 -10.07 -9.89
C LEU A 47 4.77 -10.72 -9.48
N SER A 48 4.74 -11.47 -8.38
CA SER A 48 3.52 -12.08 -7.84
C SER A 48 2.47 -11.04 -7.44
N ILE A 49 2.86 -9.92 -6.82
CA ILE A 49 1.93 -8.85 -6.45
C ILE A 49 1.55 -7.99 -7.65
N HIS A 50 2.50 -7.66 -8.54
CA HIS A 50 2.20 -6.91 -9.76
C HIS A 50 1.31 -7.69 -10.72
N ASN A 51 1.31 -9.03 -10.67
CA ASN A 51 0.40 -9.87 -11.44
C ASN A 51 -1.04 -9.88 -10.91
N LYS A 52 -1.29 -9.39 -9.68
CA LYS A 52 -2.65 -9.30 -9.14
C LYS A 52 -3.44 -8.23 -9.89
N ILE A 53 -4.69 -8.55 -10.23
CA ILE A 53 -5.56 -7.72 -11.09
C ILE A 53 -5.64 -6.26 -10.61
N LEU A 54 -5.77 -6.04 -9.29
CA LEU A 54 -5.88 -4.70 -8.70
C LEU A 54 -4.62 -3.83 -8.90
N VAL A 55 -3.45 -4.44 -9.04
CA VAL A 55 -2.18 -3.72 -9.23
C VAL A 55 -1.81 -3.67 -10.71
N LYS A 56 -2.04 -4.77 -11.43
CA LYS A 56 -1.73 -4.92 -12.87
C LYS A 56 -2.47 -3.91 -13.74
N TYR A 57 -3.74 -3.70 -13.46
CA TYR A 57 -4.61 -2.88 -14.31
C TYR A 57 -4.97 -1.57 -13.59
N PRO A 58 -4.34 -0.43 -13.92
CA PRO A 58 -4.63 0.86 -13.27
C PRO A 58 -6.11 1.23 -13.32
N LEU A 59 -6.80 0.87 -14.41
CA LEU A 59 -8.22 1.18 -14.58
C LEU A 59 -9.12 0.54 -13.53
N VAL A 60 -8.72 -0.59 -12.93
CA VAL A 60 -9.51 -1.30 -11.92
C VAL A 60 -9.71 -0.45 -10.65
N PRO A 61 -8.67 -0.02 -9.92
CA PRO A 61 -8.85 0.82 -8.74
C PRO A 61 -9.55 2.15 -9.05
N TYR A 62 -9.25 2.80 -10.18
CA TYR A 62 -9.96 4.03 -10.58
C TYR A 62 -11.45 3.77 -10.81
N SER A 63 -11.82 2.68 -11.49
CA SER A 63 -13.22 2.32 -11.73
C SER A 63 -13.97 2.02 -10.44
N ILE A 64 -13.34 1.31 -9.49
CA ILE A 64 -13.92 0.99 -8.17
C ILE A 64 -14.18 2.28 -7.39
N VAL A 65 -13.18 3.17 -7.31
CA VAL A 65 -13.31 4.45 -6.59
C VAL A 65 -14.34 5.36 -7.25
N ALA A 66 -14.37 5.44 -8.59
CA ALA A 66 -15.36 6.22 -9.31
C ALA A 66 -16.78 5.71 -9.03
N PHE A 67 -17.00 4.40 -9.14
CA PHE A 67 -18.28 3.77 -8.83
C PHE A 67 -18.68 4.01 -7.36
N TYR A 68 -17.73 3.88 -6.43
CA TYR A 68 -17.94 4.14 -5.01
C TYR A 68 -18.42 5.58 -4.76
N VAL A 69 -17.73 6.59 -5.32
CA VAL A 69 -18.13 7.99 -5.16
C VAL A 69 -19.51 8.23 -5.77
N LEU A 70 -19.76 7.68 -6.97
CA LEU A 70 -21.06 7.76 -7.64
C LEU A 70 -22.18 7.18 -6.77
N PHE A 71 -21.91 6.03 -6.14
CA PHE A 71 -22.85 5.34 -5.28
C PHE A 71 -23.14 6.13 -4.01
N VAL A 72 -22.10 6.57 -3.29
CA VAL A 72 -22.26 7.24 -1.99
C VAL A 72 -22.90 8.62 -2.13
N GLN A 73 -22.57 9.38 -3.18
CA GLN A 73 -23.05 10.75 -3.36
C GLN A 73 -24.43 10.82 -4.01
N TRP A 74 -24.73 9.98 -5.01
CA TRP A 74 -25.95 10.12 -5.80
C TRP A 74 -26.85 8.90 -5.72
N ILE A 75 -26.37 7.72 -6.13
CA ILE A 75 -27.23 6.55 -6.35
C ILE A 75 -27.81 6.03 -5.04
N GLY A 76 -26.97 5.81 -4.04
CA GLY A 76 -27.36 5.30 -2.74
C GLY A 76 -28.35 6.22 -2.01
N PRO A 77 -28.07 7.54 -1.87
CA PRO A 77 -29.04 8.48 -1.31
C PRO A 77 -30.36 8.52 -2.08
N ALA A 78 -30.33 8.49 -3.43
CA ALA A 78 -31.53 8.49 -4.26
C ALA A 78 -32.40 7.25 -4.04
N ILE A 79 -31.79 6.05 -3.98
CA ILE A 79 -32.50 4.79 -3.68
C ILE A 79 -33.09 4.83 -2.27
N MET A 80 -32.32 5.35 -1.29
CA MET A 80 -32.74 5.39 0.10
C MET A 80 -33.83 6.43 0.38
N LYS A 81 -34.03 7.47 -0.46
CA LYS A 81 -35.14 8.43 -0.29
C LYS A 81 -36.50 7.73 -0.12
N LYS A 82 -36.75 6.66 -0.89
CA LYS A 82 -38.02 5.90 -0.90
C LYS A 82 -38.05 4.70 0.05
N ARG A 83 -36.97 4.41 0.79
CA ARG A 83 -36.85 3.22 1.66
C ARG A 83 -36.68 3.59 3.13
N LYS A 84 -37.07 2.71 4.06
CA LYS A 84 -36.76 2.85 5.49
C LYS A 84 -35.28 2.51 5.74
N PRO A 85 -34.63 3.07 6.78
CA PRO A 85 -33.23 2.75 7.09
C PRO A 85 -33.09 1.28 7.48
N TYR A 86 -32.04 0.60 6.99
CA TYR A 86 -31.79 -0.79 7.33
C TYR A 86 -31.20 -0.93 8.74
N SER A 87 -31.63 -1.96 9.48
CA SER A 87 -31.03 -2.31 10.77
C SER A 87 -29.82 -3.23 10.56
N LEU A 88 -28.67 -2.61 10.29
CA LEU A 88 -27.41 -3.33 10.01
C LEU A 88 -26.49 -3.44 11.23
N GLN A 89 -26.98 -3.14 12.44
CA GLN A 89 -26.11 -3.00 13.63
C GLN A 89 -25.25 -4.23 13.91
N LYS A 90 -25.81 -5.45 13.81
CA LYS A 90 -25.04 -6.70 13.99
C LYS A 90 -23.97 -6.88 12.91
N VAL A 91 -24.31 -6.54 11.67
CA VAL A 91 -23.37 -6.59 10.53
C VAL A 91 -22.20 -5.64 10.76
N LEU A 92 -22.48 -4.41 11.21
CA LEU A 92 -21.44 -3.43 11.51
C LEU A 92 -20.54 -3.86 12.67
N ILE A 93 -21.08 -4.50 13.71
CA ILE A 93 -20.27 -5.01 14.83
C ILE A 93 -19.29 -6.08 14.32
N VAL A 94 -19.79 -7.06 13.55
CA VAL A 94 -18.94 -8.12 12.98
C VAL A 94 -17.90 -7.53 12.02
N TYR A 95 -18.32 -6.64 11.14
CA TYR A 95 -17.45 -5.95 10.19
C TYR A 95 -16.33 -5.18 10.91
N ASN A 96 -16.66 -4.34 11.89
CA ASN A 96 -15.68 -3.57 12.65
C ASN A 96 -14.71 -4.47 13.42
N LEU A 97 -15.19 -5.60 13.94
CA LEU A 97 -14.35 -6.57 14.64
C LEU A 97 -13.36 -7.25 13.69
N LEU A 98 -13.82 -7.69 12.51
CA LEU A 98 -12.95 -8.26 11.48
C LEU A 98 -11.89 -7.24 11.01
N GLN A 99 -12.29 -5.98 10.84
CA GLN A 99 -11.38 -4.91 10.46
C GLN A 99 -10.37 -4.60 11.56
N ALA A 100 -10.78 -4.63 12.83
CA ALA A 100 -9.87 -4.47 13.96
C ALA A 100 -8.81 -5.58 13.99
N PHE A 101 -9.19 -6.85 13.80
CA PHE A 101 -8.23 -7.96 13.73
C PHE A 101 -7.29 -7.86 12.54
N ALA A 102 -7.81 -7.49 11.36
CA ALA A 102 -7.00 -7.33 10.16
C ALA A 102 -5.98 -6.18 10.32
N ASN A 103 -6.41 -5.04 10.88
CA ASN A 103 -5.53 -3.92 11.19
C ASN A 103 -4.49 -4.27 12.27
N LEU A 104 -4.86 -5.06 13.28
CA LEU A 104 -3.93 -5.54 14.30
C LEU A 104 -2.83 -6.42 13.71
N TYR A 105 -3.19 -7.33 12.80
CA TYR A 105 -2.22 -8.19 12.11
C TYR A 105 -1.21 -7.37 11.29
N ILE A 106 -1.69 -6.36 10.56
CA ILE A 106 -0.82 -5.49 9.76
C ILE A 106 0.05 -4.62 10.66
N ALA A 107 -0.50 -4.06 11.74
CA ALA A 107 0.26 -3.28 12.71
C ALA A 107 1.36 -4.11 13.37
N TYR A 108 1.06 -5.36 13.74
CA TYR A 108 2.08 -6.29 14.25
C TYR A 108 3.19 -6.53 13.21
N SER A 109 2.83 -6.81 11.97
CA SER A 109 3.80 -7.03 10.88
C SER A 109 4.66 -5.79 10.60
N ALA A 110 4.06 -4.60 10.68
CA ALA A 110 4.74 -3.32 10.54
C ALA A 110 5.76 -3.10 11.65
N ILE A 111 5.35 -3.29 12.91
CA ILE A 111 6.21 -3.11 14.08
C ILE A 111 7.37 -4.11 14.08
N ASP A 112 7.09 -5.39 13.79
CA ASP A 112 8.12 -6.42 13.67
C ASP A 112 9.14 -6.07 12.56
N GLY A 113 8.66 -5.59 11.41
CA GLY A 113 9.50 -5.09 10.33
C GLY A 113 10.37 -3.90 10.78
N VAL A 114 9.78 -2.87 11.39
CA VAL A 114 10.52 -1.69 11.86
C VAL A 114 11.60 -2.09 12.88
N ILE A 115 11.28 -2.92 13.87
CA ILE A 115 12.23 -3.33 14.93
C ILE A 115 13.40 -4.14 14.38
N ARG A 116 13.14 -5.05 13.44
CA ARG A 116 14.19 -5.94 12.89
C ARG A 116 15.17 -5.19 11.99
N TYR A 117 14.69 -4.18 11.28
CA TYR A 117 15.37 -3.67 10.11
C TYR A 117 15.71 -2.18 10.13
N TRP A 118 15.01 -1.38 10.92
CA TRP A 118 15.23 0.06 11.00
C TRP A 118 16.08 0.40 12.24
N ASP A 119 17.26 0.97 12.04
CA ASP A 119 18.00 1.60 13.15
C ASP A 119 17.55 3.06 13.30
N SER A 120 17.46 3.52 14.54
CA SER A 120 17.12 4.88 15.01
C SER A 120 17.94 6.02 14.38
N ARG A 121 18.93 5.72 13.54
CA ARG A 121 19.83 6.67 12.88
C ARG A 121 19.74 6.71 11.34
N CYS A 122 18.61 6.35 10.73
CA CYS A 122 18.45 6.36 9.25
C CYS A 122 19.51 5.46 8.54
N VAL A 123 20.01 4.40 9.19
CA VAL A 123 20.93 3.42 8.60
C VAL A 123 20.25 2.05 8.59
N ILE A 124 20.09 1.47 7.41
CA ILE A 124 19.69 0.07 7.26
C ILE A 124 20.68 -0.78 8.04
N ARG A 125 20.22 -1.54 9.05
CA ARG A 125 21.09 -2.36 9.90
C ARG A 125 21.95 -3.26 9.01
N LYS A 126 23.27 -3.30 9.26
CA LYS A 126 24.27 -3.99 8.42
C LYS A 126 23.77 -5.39 7.99
N ASN A 127 23.60 -5.56 6.67
CA ASN A 127 23.19 -6.81 5.99
C ASN A 127 21.80 -7.38 6.33
N PRO A 128 20.70 -6.69 6.01
CA PRO A 128 19.44 -7.38 5.82
C PRO A 128 19.40 -7.95 4.41
N LYS A 129 19.06 -9.23 4.29
CA LYS A 129 18.81 -9.82 2.97
C LYS A 129 17.69 -8.99 2.32
N ILE A 130 18.00 -8.29 1.23
CA ILE A 130 17.07 -7.39 0.52
C ILE A 130 15.74 -8.09 0.24
N HIS A 131 15.81 -9.38 -0.10
CA HIS A 131 14.66 -10.29 -0.27
C HIS A 131 13.72 -10.36 0.95
N GLU A 132 14.29 -10.47 2.15
CA GLU A 132 13.53 -10.60 3.40
C GLU A 132 12.84 -9.28 3.75
N MET A 133 13.53 -8.15 3.53
CA MET A 133 12.94 -6.83 3.72
C MET A 133 11.80 -6.56 2.75
N LEU A 134 11.99 -6.95 1.49
CA LEU A 134 11.02 -6.74 0.43
C LEU A 134 9.76 -7.56 0.71
N GLU A 135 9.91 -8.81 1.14
CA GLU A 135 8.79 -9.67 1.53
C GLU A 135 8.01 -9.10 2.73
N ILE A 136 8.72 -8.55 3.71
CA ILE A 136 8.14 -7.95 4.93
C ILE A 136 7.48 -6.60 4.65
N ALA A 137 7.82 -5.90 3.57
CA ALA A 137 7.12 -4.69 3.14
C ALA A 137 5.95 -4.99 2.18
N LEU A 138 6.19 -5.82 1.15
CA LEU A 138 5.26 -6.07 0.05
C LEU A 138 4.01 -6.85 0.48
N LYS A 139 4.18 -7.92 1.28
CA LYS A 139 3.06 -8.75 1.71
C LYS A 139 2.08 -7.94 2.58
N PRO A 140 2.47 -7.37 3.73
CA PRO A 140 1.52 -6.59 4.53
C PRO A 140 1.03 -5.34 3.80
N GLY A 141 1.84 -4.72 2.94
CA GLY A 141 1.38 -3.60 2.12
C GLY A 141 0.27 -3.94 1.15
N TYR A 142 0.34 -5.11 0.51
CA TYR A 142 -0.77 -5.60 -0.31
C TYR A 142 -2.03 -5.89 0.53
N HIS A 143 -1.88 -6.48 1.72
CA HIS A 143 -3.03 -6.71 2.62
C HIS A 143 -3.66 -5.39 3.06
N LEU A 144 -2.85 -4.36 3.36
CA LEU A 144 -3.35 -3.05 3.75
C LEU A 144 -4.12 -2.39 2.59
N TYR A 145 -3.61 -2.52 1.37
CA TYR A 145 -4.31 -2.04 0.18
C TYR A 145 -5.69 -2.70 -0.01
N ILE A 146 -5.81 -4.00 0.27
CA ILE A 146 -7.12 -4.68 0.25
C ILE A 146 -8.04 -4.15 1.36
N ILE A 147 -7.52 -3.94 2.58
CA ILE A 147 -8.31 -3.35 3.66
C ILE A 147 -8.83 -1.96 3.28
N LYS A 148 -8.06 -1.14 2.57
CA LYS A 148 -8.54 0.19 2.13
C LYS A 148 -9.77 0.12 1.22
N PHE A 149 -9.92 -0.94 0.42
CA PHE A 149 -11.15 -1.17 -0.33
C PHE A 149 -12.29 -1.65 0.56
N ILE A 150 -12.00 -2.46 1.58
CA ILE A 150 -13.00 -2.90 2.56
C ILE A 150 -13.51 -1.68 3.33
N ASP A 151 -12.64 -0.74 3.72
CA ASP A 151 -12.97 0.53 4.38
C ASP A 151 -13.97 1.39 3.56
N LEU A 152 -14.15 1.14 2.25
CA LEU A 152 -15.18 1.81 1.44
C LEU A 152 -16.60 1.35 1.83
N LEU A 153 -16.75 0.14 2.36
CA LEU A 153 -18.06 -0.40 2.76
C LEU A 153 -18.65 0.36 3.97
N ASP A 154 -17.82 0.98 4.81
CA ASP A 154 -18.28 1.79 5.93
C ASP A 154 -19.24 2.89 5.51
N THR A 155 -18.89 3.66 4.48
CA THR A 155 -19.75 4.73 3.98
C THR A 155 -20.96 4.18 3.23
N VAL A 156 -20.83 3.05 2.55
CA VAL A 156 -21.98 2.33 1.96
C VAL A 156 -22.99 1.98 3.06
N PHE A 157 -22.53 1.46 4.20
CA PHE A 157 -23.40 1.18 5.34
C PHE A 157 -24.01 2.44 5.96
N PHE A 158 -23.28 3.57 6.01
CA PHE A 158 -23.85 4.84 6.47
C PHE A 158 -24.99 5.32 5.56
N VAL A 159 -24.82 5.19 4.24
CA VAL A 159 -25.84 5.52 3.25
C VAL A 159 -27.08 4.64 3.43
N LEU A 160 -26.90 3.32 3.56
CA LEU A 160 -27.99 2.35 3.77
C LEU A 160 -28.71 2.54 5.12
N ARG A 161 -28.05 3.09 6.13
CA ARG A 161 -28.66 3.42 7.43
C ARG A 161 -29.28 4.81 7.48
N LYS A 162 -29.25 5.57 6.38
CA LYS A 162 -29.65 7.00 6.32
C LYS A 162 -28.89 7.89 7.31
N LYS A 163 -27.63 7.57 7.62
CA LYS A 163 -26.78 8.35 8.52
C LYS A 163 -25.91 9.35 7.74
N GLN A 164 -26.55 10.17 6.91
CA GLN A 164 -25.85 11.12 6.02
C GLN A 164 -24.99 12.16 6.76
N LYS A 165 -25.33 12.48 8.02
CA LYS A 165 -24.49 13.35 8.87
C LYS A 165 -23.07 12.79 9.11
N GLN A 166 -22.89 11.48 8.99
CA GLN A 166 -21.58 10.82 9.15
C GLN A 166 -20.79 10.77 7.84
N VAL A 167 -21.47 10.93 6.70
CA VAL A 167 -20.85 10.93 5.35
C VAL A 167 -20.46 12.37 5.01
N SER A 168 -19.37 12.84 5.60
CA SER A 168 -18.81 14.16 5.27
C SER A 168 -18.01 14.12 3.96
N PHE A 169 -17.84 15.27 3.31
CA PHE A 169 -16.94 15.40 2.15
C PHE A 169 -15.54 14.87 2.48
N LEU A 170 -15.02 15.24 3.65
CA LEU A 170 -13.70 14.80 4.11
C LEU A 170 -13.62 13.27 4.23
N HIS A 171 -14.65 12.62 4.76
CA HIS A 171 -14.67 11.17 4.88
C HIS A 171 -14.63 10.49 3.51
N VAL A 172 -15.43 10.96 2.55
CA VAL A 172 -15.45 10.36 1.21
C VAL A 172 -14.14 10.62 0.47
N PHE A 173 -13.61 11.84 0.54
CA PHE A 173 -12.33 12.21 -0.05
C PHE A 173 -11.17 11.41 0.54
N HIS A 174 -11.12 11.27 1.87
CA HIS A 174 -10.11 10.47 2.55
C HIS A 174 -10.14 9.01 2.10
N HIS A 175 -11.31 8.35 2.13
CA HIS A 175 -11.41 6.94 1.77
C HIS A 175 -11.10 6.68 0.28
N ALA A 176 -11.57 7.56 -0.62
CA ALA A 176 -11.26 7.49 -2.04
C ALA A 176 -9.77 7.76 -2.32
N GLY A 177 -9.22 8.83 -1.74
CA GLY A 177 -7.83 9.24 -1.93
C GLY A 177 -6.84 8.19 -1.41
N MET A 178 -7.10 7.62 -0.23
CA MET A 178 -6.25 6.58 0.33
C MET A 178 -6.17 5.35 -0.59
N CYS A 179 -7.27 4.88 -1.17
CA CYS A 179 -7.23 3.76 -2.13
C CYS A 179 -6.28 4.03 -3.32
N LEU A 180 -6.27 5.26 -3.84
CA LEU A 180 -5.42 5.65 -4.97
C LEU A 180 -3.96 5.85 -4.56
N ILE A 181 -3.71 6.42 -3.37
CA ILE A 181 -2.36 6.60 -2.83
C ILE A 181 -1.70 5.24 -2.60
N TYR A 182 -2.41 4.27 -2.01
CA TYR A 182 -1.87 2.92 -1.81
C TYR A 182 -1.62 2.17 -3.12
N TYR A 183 -2.50 2.33 -4.11
CA TYR A 183 -2.27 1.79 -5.45
C TYR A 183 -0.96 2.35 -6.04
N TRP A 184 -0.79 3.67 -6.00
CA TRP A 184 0.42 4.33 -6.52
C TRP A 184 1.67 3.91 -5.74
N GLY A 185 1.58 3.80 -4.42
CA GLY A 185 2.66 3.33 -3.54
C GLY A 185 3.11 1.91 -3.89
N LEU A 186 2.18 0.96 -3.99
CA LEU A 186 2.50 -0.43 -4.35
C LEU A 186 3.04 -0.56 -5.77
N ASN A 187 2.49 0.20 -6.74
CA ASN A 187 2.96 0.16 -8.11
C ASN A 187 4.37 0.76 -8.29
N ASN A 188 4.79 1.68 -7.42
CA ASN A 188 6.10 2.33 -7.50
C ASN A 188 7.11 1.83 -6.46
N LEU A 189 6.74 0.86 -5.61
CA LEU A 189 7.61 0.33 -4.55
C LEU A 189 8.94 -0.22 -5.09
N HIS A 190 8.92 -0.84 -6.27
CA HIS A 190 10.12 -1.36 -6.94
C HIS A 190 11.10 -0.28 -7.43
N LYS A 191 10.63 0.97 -7.62
CA LYS A 191 11.43 2.09 -8.14
C LYS A 191 12.02 2.91 -7.00
N ASN A 192 11.28 3.06 -5.90
CA ASN A 192 11.67 3.86 -4.74
C ASN A 192 11.21 3.18 -3.46
N PRO A 193 11.92 2.13 -2.99
CA PRO A 193 11.47 1.34 -1.85
C PRO A 193 11.24 2.24 -0.63
N GLY A 194 12.19 3.09 -0.23
CA GLY A 194 12.06 3.80 1.04
C GLY A 194 11.04 4.96 1.09
N ILE A 195 10.58 5.51 -0.05
CA ILE A 195 9.43 6.45 -0.06
C ILE A 195 8.12 5.65 -0.01
N ALA A 196 8.04 4.56 -0.78
CA ALA A 196 6.84 3.75 -0.83
C ALA A 196 6.62 2.91 0.44
N THR A 197 7.67 2.53 1.19
CA THR A 197 7.52 1.95 2.54
C THR A 197 6.83 2.93 3.50
N PHE A 198 7.06 4.24 3.35
CA PHE A 198 6.44 5.28 4.18
C PHE A 198 4.95 5.53 3.84
N PHE A 199 4.50 5.11 2.65
CA PHE A 199 3.09 5.17 2.26
C PHE A 199 2.37 3.82 2.47
N VAL A 200 3.14 2.75 2.65
CA VAL A 200 2.65 1.39 2.92
C VAL A 200 2.45 1.16 4.42
N PHE A 201 3.06 1.95 5.30
CA PHE A 201 2.88 1.92 6.75
C PHE A 201 2.42 3.28 7.26
#